data_AF-A0A2M7AWZ4-F1
#
_entry.id   AF-A0A2M7AWZ4-F1
#
_cell.length_a   1.000
_cell.length_b   1.000
_cell.length_c   1.000
_cell.angle_alpha   90.00
_cell.angle_beta   90.00
_cell.angle_gamma   90.00
#
_symmetry.space_group_name_H-M   'P 1'
#
loop_
_entity.id
_entity.type
_entity.pdbx_description
1 polymer ?
#
loop_
_entity_poly.entity_id
_entity_poly.type
_entity_poly.pdbx_seq_one_letter_code
_entity_poly.pdbx_strand_id
1 'polypeptide(L)'
;MDNKGLLLCARYSVAPNYFGYCGPDKNKSLIDHLKENIADSEVTHILKEFETLYSYLQLIAYANKIKDPFDERVVEAYWLGNSFLKNVSTIYPSFLKEKLLLDKKINYKIFSLPVIPHHSFHVFNIFKRTGNINSNHTLETMDECRISWGQVIKYQISKIKYLIITTRNLIINNNKLSLGKILINKKIEIDYKGKSFIKNLKPGDWVSFHWGMVCGKLTERQVKNLEFYTQKAIDFYNL
;
A
#
# COMPACT_ATOMS: atom_id res chain seq x y z
N MET A 1 -21.98 4.17 2.24
CA MET A 1 -20.67 3.77 1.71
C MET A 1 -19.91 5.05 1.42
N ASP A 2 -18.67 5.15 1.87
CA ASP A 2 -17.86 6.35 1.67
C ASP A 2 -17.17 6.31 0.29
N ASN A 3 -17.64 7.13 -0.64
CA ASN A 3 -17.09 7.21 -2.00
C ASN A 3 -15.59 7.59 -1.98
N LYS A 4 -15.12 8.34 -0.97
CA LYS A 4 -13.71 8.73 -0.88
C LYS A 4 -12.82 7.55 -0.53
N GLY A 5 -13.27 6.69 0.38
CA GLY A 5 -12.51 5.52 0.79
C GLY A 5 -12.41 4.46 -0.31
N LEU A 6 -13.47 4.26 -1.10
CA LEU A 6 -13.41 3.39 -2.29
C LEU A 6 -12.39 3.89 -3.32
N LEU A 7 -12.44 5.17 -3.68
CA LEU A 7 -11.47 5.76 -4.61
C LEU A 7 -10.04 5.73 -4.05
N LEU A 8 -9.86 6.00 -2.75
CA LEU A 8 -8.57 5.89 -2.09
C LEU A 8 -8.02 4.46 -2.19
N CYS A 9 -8.85 3.46 -1.90
CA CYS A 9 -8.47 2.05 -1.95
C CYS A 9 -8.10 1.65 -3.39
N ALA A 10 -8.90 2.03 -4.37
CA ALA A 10 -8.63 1.81 -5.79
C ALA A 10 -7.28 2.39 -6.23
N ARG A 11 -6.92 3.62 -5.79
CA ARG A 11 -5.63 4.27 -6.15
C ARG A 11 -4.41 3.47 -5.69
N TYR A 12 -4.49 2.75 -4.58
CA TYR A 12 -3.39 1.91 -4.10
C TYR A 12 -3.45 0.48 -4.67
N SER A 13 -4.63 -0.01 -5.02
CA SER A 13 -4.81 -1.36 -5.60
C SER A 13 -4.56 -1.45 -7.10
N VAL A 14 -4.66 -0.34 -7.84
CA VAL A 14 -4.64 -0.36 -9.31
C VAL A 14 -3.30 -0.77 -9.91
N ALA A 15 -2.17 -0.34 -9.34
CA ALA A 15 -0.85 -0.69 -9.86
C ALA A 15 -0.55 -2.20 -9.80
N PRO A 16 -0.64 -2.88 -8.64
CA PRO A 16 -0.41 -4.32 -8.61
C PRO A 16 -1.44 -5.10 -9.43
N ASN A 17 -2.67 -4.59 -9.57
CA ASN A 17 -3.69 -5.21 -10.40
C ASN A 17 -3.39 -5.09 -11.90
N TYR A 18 -2.92 -3.92 -12.33
CA TYR A 18 -2.48 -3.67 -13.69
C TYR A 18 -1.32 -4.57 -14.12
N PHE A 19 -0.39 -4.89 -13.21
CA PHE A 19 0.70 -5.83 -13.45
C PHE A 19 0.32 -7.31 -13.22
N GLY A 20 -0.94 -7.61 -12.87
CA GLY A 20 -1.43 -8.97 -12.65
C GLY A 20 -0.97 -9.62 -11.34
N TYR A 21 -0.42 -8.84 -10.40
CA TYR A 21 0.11 -9.35 -9.13
C TYR A 21 -0.99 -9.64 -8.10
N CYS A 22 -2.01 -8.78 -8.01
CA CYS A 22 -3.07 -8.86 -7.00
C CYS A 22 -4.45 -8.50 -7.58
N GLY A 23 -5.51 -9.12 -7.06
CA GLY A 23 -6.89 -8.83 -7.41
C GLY A 23 -7.35 -9.48 -8.73
N PRO A 24 -8.62 -9.26 -9.12
CA PRO A 24 -9.24 -9.88 -10.28
C PRO A 24 -8.77 -9.25 -11.60
N ASP A 25 -9.00 -9.91 -12.74
CA ASP A 25 -8.70 -9.36 -14.07
C ASP A 25 -9.71 -8.26 -14.48
N LYS A 26 -9.66 -7.14 -13.76
CA LYS A 26 -10.54 -5.97 -13.89
C LYS A 26 -9.77 -4.65 -13.87
N ASN A 27 -8.48 -4.68 -14.23
CA ASN A 27 -7.60 -3.52 -14.19
C ASN A 27 -8.13 -2.34 -15.02
N LYS A 28 -8.65 -2.60 -16.22
CA LYS A 28 -9.20 -1.57 -17.11
C LYS A 28 -10.38 -0.86 -16.46
N SER A 29 -11.29 -1.62 -15.86
CA SER A 29 -12.45 -1.07 -15.15
C SER A 29 -12.01 -0.19 -13.98
N LEU A 30 -11.08 -0.66 -13.14
CA LEU A 30 -10.60 0.12 -12.00
C LEU A 30 -9.93 1.44 -12.43
N ILE A 31 -9.15 1.42 -13.52
CA ILE A 31 -8.53 2.63 -14.09
C ILE A 31 -9.58 3.60 -14.64
N ASP A 32 -10.62 3.10 -15.31
CA ASP A 32 -11.70 3.92 -15.86
C ASP A 32 -12.49 4.62 -14.75
N HIS A 33 -12.87 3.90 -13.70
CA HIS A 33 -13.51 4.47 -12.52
C HIS A 33 -12.67 5.54 -11.83
N LEU A 34 -11.35 5.31 -11.71
CA LEU A 34 -10.43 6.31 -11.15
C LEU A 34 -10.34 7.57 -12.03
N LYS A 35 -10.33 7.40 -13.36
CA LYS A 35 -10.29 8.52 -14.31
C LYS A 35 -11.57 9.35 -14.29
N GLU A 36 -12.71 8.68 -14.19
CA GLU A 36 -14.04 9.30 -14.13
C GLU A 36 -14.40 9.79 -12.72
N ASN A 37 -13.59 9.41 -11.72
CA ASN A 37 -13.81 9.73 -10.31
C ASN A 37 -15.15 9.20 -9.80
N ILE A 38 -15.50 7.98 -10.21
CA ILE A 38 -16.73 7.26 -9.86
C ILE A 38 -16.39 6.13 -8.89
N ALA A 39 -17.10 6.08 -7.77
CA ALA A 39 -17.06 4.96 -6.82
C ALA A 39 -18.47 4.41 -6.64
N ASP A 40 -18.69 3.22 -7.20
CA ASP A 40 -19.99 2.57 -7.23
C ASP A 40 -19.90 1.11 -6.76
N SER A 41 -20.96 0.35 -7.03
CA SER A 41 -21.02 -1.07 -6.68
C SER A 41 -19.99 -1.91 -7.43
N GLU A 42 -19.59 -1.55 -8.65
CA GLU A 42 -18.59 -2.31 -9.41
C GLU A 42 -17.23 -2.20 -8.73
N VAL A 43 -16.79 -0.98 -8.41
CA VAL A 43 -15.53 -0.74 -7.68
C VAL A 43 -15.51 -1.50 -6.35
N THR A 44 -16.65 -1.52 -5.65
CA THR A 44 -16.79 -2.25 -4.40
C THR A 44 -16.60 -3.77 -4.60
N HIS A 45 -17.21 -4.36 -5.63
CA HIS A 45 -17.06 -5.79 -5.92
C HIS A 45 -15.62 -6.13 -6.28
N ILE A 46 -15.00 -5.35 -7.18
CA ILE A 46 -13.60 -5.53 -7.59
C ILE A 46 -12.67 -5.49 -6.37
N LEU A 47 -12.83 -4.51 -5.49
CA LEU A 47 -11.95 -4.34 -4.32
C LEU A 47 -12.12 -5.44 -3.27
N LYS A 48 -13.30 -6.04 -3.15
CA LYS A 48 -13.55 -7.17 -2.24
C LYS A 48 -12.82 -8.45 -2.67
N GLU A 49 -12.53 -8.60 -3.97
CA GLU A 49 -11.76 -9.72 -4.51
C GLU A 49 -10.26 -9.62 -4.24
N PHE A 50 -9.76 -8.48 -3.73
CA PHE A 50 -8.42 -8.41 -3.17
C PHE A 50 -8.45 -9.02 -1.76
N GLU A 51 -8.55 -10.35 -1.68
CA GLU A 51 -8.86 -11.09 -0.44
C GLU A 51 -8.04 -10.66 0.77
N THR A 52 -6.71 -10.55 0.59
CA THR A 52 -5.81 -10.12 1.67
C THR A 52 -6.10 -8.69 2.10
N LEU A 53 -6.13 -7.73 1.16
CA LEU A 53 -6.46 -6.33 1.43
C LEU A 53 -7.82 -6.20 2.13
N TYR A 54 -8.87 -6.78 1.56
CA TYR A 54 -10.22 -6.66 2.10
C TYR A 54 -10.32 -7.23 3.52
N SER A 55 -9.58 -8.31 3.78
CA SER A 55 -9.47 -8.89 5.12
C SER A 55 -8.86 -7.94 6.14
N TYR A 56 -7.80 -7.21 5.77
CA TYR A 56 -7.20 -6.18 6.62
C TYR A 56 -8.17 -5.02 6.87
N LEU A 57 -8.89 -4.58 5.84
CA LEU A 57 -9.87 -3.51 5.98
C LEU A 57 -11.01 -3.92 6.94
N GLN A 58 -11.52 -5.15 6.83
CA GLN A 58 -12.53 -5.69 7.75
C GLN A 58 -12.03 -5.71 9.20
N LEU A 59 -10.78 -6.11 9.40
CA LEU A 59 -10.17 -6.18 10.72
C LEU A 59 -10.02 -4.79 11.37
N ILE A 60 -9.50 -3.83 10.61
CA ILE A 60 -9.34 -2.44 11.09
C ILE A 60 -10.73 -1.83 11.37
N ALA A 61 -11.70 -2.04 10.49
CA ALA A 61 -13.07 -1.54 10.70
C ALA A 61 -13.71 -2.14 11.96
N TYR A 62 -13.59 -3.46 12.14
CA TYR A 62 -14.11 -4.15 13.32
C TYR A 62 -13.49 -3.63 14.63
N ALA A 63 -12.16 -3.52 14.69
CA ALA A 63 -11.45 -2.99 15.87
C ALA A 63 -11.86 -1.56 16.24
N ASN A 64 -12.29 -0.78 15.25
CA ASN A 64 -12.70 0.61 15.42
C ASN A 64 -14.23 0.79 15.45
N LYS A 65 -15.00 -0.31 15.51
CA LYS A 65 -16.47 -0.31 15.53
C LYS A 65 -17.09 0.42 14.32
N ILE A 66 -16.46 0.29 13.16
CA ILE A 66 -16.90 0.86 11.89
C ILE A 66 -17.54 -0.25 11.05
N LYS A 67 -18.75 0.01 10.56
CA LYS A 67 -19.52 -0.97 9.77
C LYS A 67 -18.96 -1.15 8.36
N ASP A 68 -18.44 -0.08 7.76
CA ASP A 68 -17.96 -0.07 6.37
C ASP A 68 -16.43 -0.28 6.33
N PRO A 69 -15.93 -1.43 5.82
CA PRO A 69 -14.49 -1.63 5.62
C PRO A 69 -13.85 -0.63 4.66
N PHE A 70 -14.64 0.01 3.79
CA PHE A 70 -14.16 1.03 2.85
C PHE A 70 -14.32 2.45 3.38
N ASP A 71 -14.60 2.66 4.68
CA ASP A 71 -14.50 3.99 5.30
C ASP A 71 -13.11 4.59 5.03
N GLU A 72 -13.03 5.86 4.60
CA GLU A 72 -11.76 6.50 4.22
C GLU A 72 -10.68 6.39 5.30
N ARG A 73 -11.07 6.44 6.58
CA ARG A 73 -10.13 6.35 7.71
C ARG A 73 -9.59 4.94 7.89
N VAL A 74 -10.41 3.92 7.61
CA VAL A 74 -9.99 2.50 7.62
C VAL A 74 -9.02 2.24 6.48
N VAL A 75 -9.33 2.73 5.28
CA VAL A 75 -8.49 2.58 4.09
C VAL A 75 -7.17 3.34 4.25
N GLU A 76 -7.20 4.58 4.75
CA GLU A 76 -5.98 5.34 5.06
C GLU A 76 -5.13 4.61 6.10
N ALA A 77 -5.73 4.00 7.12
CA ALA A 77 -5.01 3.26 8.14
C ALA A 77 -4.17 2.12 7.54
N TYR A 78 -4.76 1.34 6.63
CA TYR A 78 -4.05 0.22 6.01
C TYR A 78 -2.92 0.67 5.08
N TRP A 79 -3.16 1.65 4.22
CA TRP A 79 -2.20 2.05 3.17
C TRP A 79 -1.15 3.06 3.62
N LEU A 80 -1.55 4.04 4.44
CA LEU A 80 -0.74 5.19 4.84
C LEU A 80 -0.45 5.25 6.34
N GLY A 81 -1.24 4.53 7.12
CA GLY A 81 -1.19 4.56 8.57
C GLY A 81 -1.92 5.74 9.18
N ASN A 82 -2.61 5.48 10.29
CA ASN A 82 -3.20 6.49 11.17
C ASN A 82 -3.52 5.88 12.56
N SER A 83 -4.21 6.66 13.40
CA SER A 83 -4.54 6.27 14.78
C SER A 83 -5.38 5.00 14.92
N PHE A 84 -6.12 4.57 13.88
CA PHE A 84 -6.96 3.38 13.94
C PHE A 84 -6.17 2.09 14.10
N LEU A 85 -4.90 2.08 13.68
CA LEU A 85 -4.02 0.94 13.81
C LEU A 85 -3.70 0.61 15.29
N LYS A 86 -3.86 1.56 16.21
CA LYS A 86 -3.62 1.34 17.65
C LYS A 86 -4.63 0.39 18.27
N ASN A 87 -5.86 0.40 17.76
CA ASN A 87 -6.98 -0.37 18.33
C ASN A 87 -7.01 -1.83 17.89
N VAL A 88 -6.17 -2.23 16.93
CA VAL A 88 -6.20 -3.59 16.35
C VAL A 88 -5.27 -4.57 17.09
N SER A 89 -4.36 -4.06 17.92
CA SER A 89 -3.23 -4.80 18.50
C SER A 89 -3.61 -6.07 19.27
N THR A 90 -4.82 -6.16 19.84
CA THR A 90 -5.26 -7.29 20.66
C THR A 90 -5.92 -8.44 19.88
N ILE A 91 -6.48 -8.18 18.70
CA ILE A 91 -7.26 -9.17 17.91
C ILE A 91 -6.51 -9.70 16.68
N TYR A 92 -5.39 -9.05 16.35
CA TYR A 92 -4.62 -9.30 15.14
C TYR A 92 -3.91 -10.68 15.08
N PRO A 93 -3.32 -11.20 16.18
CA PRO A 93 -2.76 -12.56 16.23
C PRO A 93 -3.73 -13.64 15.77
N SER A 94 -4.98 -13.64 16.27
CA SER A 94 -6.00 -14.62 15.90
C SER A 94 -6.39 -14.50 14.42
N PHE A 95 -6.52 -13.27 13.93
CA PHE A 95 -6.80 -13.01 12.51
C PHE A 95 -5.70 -13.54 11.58
N LEU A 96 -4.42 -13.31 11.91
CA LEU A 96 -3.29 -13.84 11.13
C LEU A 96 -3.31 -15.37 11.04
N LYS A 97 -3.61 -16.01 12.17
CA LYS A 97 -3.65 -17.46 12.28
C LYS A 97 -4.81 -18.05 11.47
N GLU A 98 -6.01 -17.51 11.65
CA GLU A 98 -7.24 -18.04 11.06
C GLU A 98 -7.38 -17.71 9.58
N LYS A 99 -6.99 -16.50 9.15
CA LYS A 99 -7.33 -15.99 7.81
C LYS A 99 -6.19 -15.97 6.82
N LEU A 100 -4.94 -15.88 7.29
CA LEU A 100 -3.76 -15.90 6.41
C LEU A 100 -3.02 -17.25 6.41
N LEU A 101 -3.53 -18.27 7.13
CA LEU A 101 -3.03 -19.65 7.14
C LEU A 101 -1.50 -19.75 7.34
N LEU A 102 -0.96 -18.90 8.23
CA LEU A 102 0.47 -18.73 8.47
C LEU A 102 1.11 -19.86 9.31
N ASP A 103 0.33 -20.90 9.62
CA ASP A 103 0.58 -21.94 10.62
C ASP A 103 1.79 -22.87 10.39
N LYS A 104 2.53 -22.76 9.28
CA LYS A 104 3.61 -23.74 9.00
C LYS A 104 5.03 -23.18 8.90
N LYS A 105 5.24 -21.86 8.81
CA LYS A 105 6.60 -21.30 8.62
C LYS A 105 6.88 -19.94 9.25
N ILE A 106 5.92 -19.33 9.95
CA ILE A 106 6.13 -18.00 10.52
C ILE A 106 6.62 -18.10 11.95
N ASN A 107 7.65 -17.29 12.24
CA ASN A 107 8.31 -17.18 13.53
C ASN A 107 7.25 -16.84 14.60
N TYR A 108 7.02 -17.73 15.55
CA TYR A 108 6.05 -17.54 16.63
C TYR A 108 6.24 -16.24 17.43
N LYS A 109 7.43 -15.60 17.32
CA LYS A 109 7.69 -14.22 17.80
C LYS A 109 6.69 -13.18 17.27
N ILE A 110 6.05 -13.42 16.12
CA ILE A 110 5.02 -12.51 15.58
C ILE A 110 3.83 -12.37 16.52
N PHE A 111 3.48 -13.41 17.27
CA PHE A 111 2.32 -13.39 18.16
C PHE A 111 2.59 -12.71 19.51
N SER A 112 3.85 -12.44 19.86
CA SER A 112 4.24 -11.80 21.13
C SER A 112 4.48 -10.29 21.03
N LEU A 113 4.41 -9.71 19.83
CA LEU A 113 4.66 -8.29 19.58
C LEU A 113 3.41 -7.64 18.99
N PRO A 114 3.15 -6.35 19.27
CA PRO A 114 1.99 -5.65 18.74
C PRO A 114 2.13 -5.53 17.23
N VAL A 115 1.52 -6.46 16.51
CA VAL A 115 1.55 -6.46 15.06
C VAL A 115 0.63 -5.38 14.51
N ILE A 116 1.08 -4.68 13.47
CA ILE A 116 0.39 -3.53 12.92
C ILE A 116 -0.25 -3.92 11.58
N PRO A 117 -1.58 -3.79 11.39
CA PRO A 117 -2.28 -4.07 10.14
C PRO A 117 -2.03 -2.99 9.08
N HIS A 118 -0.76 -2.71 8.80
CA HIS A 118 -0.31 -1.75 7.80
C HIS A 118 0.31 -2.49 6.62
N HIS A 119 0.14 -1.97 5.41
CA HIS A 119 0.60 -2.66 4.20
C HIS A 119 2.10 -2.98 4.22
N SER A 120 2.96 -2.04 4.63
CA SER A 120 4.40 -2.30 4.77
C SER A 120 4.72 -3.46 5.74
N PHE A 121 3.92 -3.64 6.79
CA PHE A 121 4.11 -4.76 7.70
C PHE A 121 3.83 -6.09 7.00
N HIS A 122 2.73 -6.16 6.22
CA HIS A 122 2.42 -7.33 5.41
C HIS A 122 3.56 -7.63 4.42
N VAL A 123 4.00 -6.63 3.65
CA VAL A 123 5.06 -6.81 2.63
C VAL A 123 6.37 -7.32 3.23
N PHE A 124 6.76 -6.84 4.42
CA PHE A 124 8.07 -7.20 4.99
C PHE A 124 8.03 -8.50 5.79
N ASN A 125 6.97 -8.72 6.55
CA ASN A 125 6.96 -9.76 7.60
C ASN A 125 6.07 -10.95 7.27
N ILE A 126 5.30 -10.85 6.18
CA ILE A 126 4.53 -11.96 5.62
C ILE A 126 5.24 -12.33 4.32
N PHE A 127 6.33 -13.10 4.45
CA PHE A 127 7.34 -13.41 3.43
C PHE A 127 6.81 -13.92 2.07
N LYS A 128 5.55 -14.36 2.05
CA LYS A 128 4.85 -14.89 0.88
C LYS A 128 4.04 -13.77 0.23
N ARG A 129 4.34 -13.45 -1.03
CA ARG A 129 3.43 -12.64 -1.85
C ARG A 129 2.08 -13.33 -1.92
N THR A 130 1.05 -12.68 -1.42
CA THR A 130 -0.35 -13.12 -1.52
C THR A 130 -1.02 -12.46 -2.73
N GLY A 131 -1.89 -13.19 -3.41
CA GLY A 131 -2.52 -12.75 -4.67
C GLY A 131 -2.33 -13.81 -5.75
N ASN A 132 -2.12 -13.38 -7.00
CA ASN A 132 -2.04 -14.28 -8.15
C ASN A 132 -0.65 -14.92 -8.31
N ILE A 133 0.39 -14.30 -7.75
CA ILE A 133 1.76 -14.85 -7.75
C ILE A 133 2.13 -15.28 -6.33
N ASN A 134 2.31 -16.58 -6.17
CA ASN A 134 2.79 -17.17 -4.94
C ASN A 134 4.31 -17.35 -5.01
N SER A 135 5.06 -16.33 -4.56
CA SER A 135 6.52 -16.37 -4.48
C SER A 135 7.03 -15.65 -3.23
N ASN A 136 8.27 -15.93 -2.84
CA ASN A 136 8.92 -15.18 -1.78
C ASN A 136 9.28 -13.78 -2.28
N HIS A 137 9.13 -12.80 -1.39
CA HIS A 137 9.60 -11.44 -1.65
C HIS A 137 11.13 -11.40 -1.81
N THR A 138 11.62 -10.78 -2.90
CA THR A 138 12.98 -10.25 -3.01
C THR A 138 13.03 -8.82 -2.50
N LEU A 139 14.22 -8.29 -2.15
CA LEU A 139 14.38 -6.89 -1.74
C LEU A 139 13.76 -5.90 -2.74
N GLU A 140 13.97 -6.14 -4.03
CA GLU A 140 13.39 -5.32 -5.11
C GLU A 140 11.87 -5.36 -5.07
N THR A 141 11.27 -6.55 -4.97
CA THR A 141 9.81 -6.67 -4.90
C THR A 141 9.23 -6.10 -3.61
N MET A 142 9.97 -6.12 -2.49
CA MET A 142 9.55 -5.47 -1.25
C MET A 142 9.53 -3.95 -1.42
N ASP A 143 10.54 -3.40 -2.09
CA ASP A 143 10.66 -1.96 -2.31
C ASP A 143 9.60 -1.43 -3.28
N GLU A 144 9.28 -2.21 -4.31
CA GLU A 144 8.21 -1.87 -5.26
C GLU A 144 6.80 -2.12 -4.68
N CYS A 145 6.61 -3.11 -3.79
CA CYS A 145 5.31 -3.44 -3.20
C CYS A 145 4.96 -2.59 -1.95
N ARG A 146 5.93 -2.11 -1.18
CA ARG A 146 5.61 -1.20 -0.07
C ARG A 146 5.01 0.10 -0.63
N ILE A 147 4.20 0.78 0.19
CA ILE A 147 3.80 2.14 -0.15
C ILE A 147 4.99 3.06 0.12
N SER A 148 5.64 3.44 -0.97
CA SER A 148 6.77 4.36 -0.97
C SER A 148 6.29 5.80 -1.10
N TRP A 149 7.17 6.75 -0.78
CA TRP A 149 6.89 8.18 -0.92
C TRP A 149 8.11 8.95 -1.41
N GLY A 150 7.88 10.11 -2.00
CA GLY A 150 8.95 11.00 -2.45
C GLY A 150 8.45 12.40 -2.72
N GLN A 151 9.39 13.34 -2.79
CA GLN A 151 9.10 14.74 -3.11
C GLN A 151 9.34 14.99 -4.59
N VAL A 152 8.39 15.64 -5.25
CA VAL A 152 8.45 15.95 -6.68
C VAL A 152 9.54 16.99 -6.96
N ILE A 153 10.50 16.64 -7.82
CA ILE A 153 11.50 17.57 -8.36
C ILE A 153 10.94 18.24 -9.61
N LYS A 154 10.47 17.44 -10.57
CA LYS A 154 9.92 17.92 -11.83
C LYS A 154 8.88 16.99 -12.41
N TYR A 155 7.95 17.59 -13.14
CA TYR A 155 6.98 16.91 -13.96
C TYR A 155 7.51 16.84 -15.41
N GLN A 156 7.49 15.67 -16.04
CA GLN A 156 7.89 15.55 -17.45
C GLN A 156 6.76 14.96 -18.29
N ILE A 157 6.45 15.66 -19.38
CA ILE A 157 5.52 15.21 -20.41
C ILE A 157 6.35 14.66 -21.56
N SER A 158 6.33 13.35 -21.74
CA SER A 158 6.75 12.68 -22.98
C SER A 158 5.62 11.78 -23.49
N LYS A 159 5.90 10.79 -24.34
CA LYS A 159 4.91 9.75 -24.70
C LYS A 159 4.29 9.07 -23.48
N ILE A 160 5.03 9.01 -22.36
CA ILE A 160 4.56 8.53 -21.05
C ILE A 160 4.72 9.69 -20.05
N LYS A 161 3.69 9.94 -19.23
CA LYS A 161 3.76 10.98 -18.18
C LYS A 161 4.41 10.41 -16.94
N TYR A 162 5.47 11.06 -16.45
CA TYR A 162 6.18 10.64 -15.25
C TYR A 162 6.64 11.83 -14.41
N LEU A 163 6.86 11.55 -13.13
CA LEU A 163 7.55 12.45 -12.21
C LEU A 163 9.00 12.02 -12.06
N ILE A 164 9.84 13.02 -11.81
CA ILE A 164 11.15 12.81 -11.23
C ILE A 164 11.08 13.24 -9.78
N ILE A 165 11.44 12.34 -8.87
CA ILE A 165 11.29 12.54 -7.42
C ILE A 165 12.60 12.32 -6.66
N THR A 166 12.64 12.85 -5.45
CA THR A 166 13.60 12.48 -4.40
C THR A 166 12.94 11.48 -3.45
N THR A 167 13.57 10.33 -3.19
CA THR A 167 13.02 9.26 -2.35
C THR A 167 14.14 8.47 -1.65
N ARG A 168 13.80 7.36 -0.99
CA ARG A 168 14.73 6.37 -0.45
C ARG A 168 14.23 5.00 -0.85
N ASN A 169 15.12 4.12 -1.30
CA ASN A 169 14.83 2.71 -1.56
C ASN A 169 15.16 1.87 -0.33
N LEU A 170 14.63 0.65 -0.25
CA LEU A 170 15.11 -0.35 0.70
C LEU A 170 16.51 -0.83 0.33
N ILE A 171 17.31 -1.11 1.36
CA ILE A 171 18.60 -1.78 1.25
C ILE A 171 18.70 -2.87 2.33
N ILE A 172 19.57 -3.85 2.08
CA ILE A 172 19.99 -4.83 3.10
C ILE A 172 21.46 -4.61 3.38
N ASN A 173 21.79 -4.34 4.64
CA ASN A 173 23.15 -4.24 5.15
C ASN A 173 23.32 -5.20 6.31
N ASN A 174 24.32 -6.09 6.26
CA ASN A 174 24.57 -7.08 7.32
C ASN A 174 23.31 -7.86 7.73
N ASN A 175 22.56 -8.35 6.74
CA ASN A 175 21.27 -9.04 6.90
C ASN A 175 20.16 -8.25 7.59
N LYS A 176 20.32 -6.93 7.74
CA LYS A 176 19.29 -6.04 8.27
C LYS A 176 18.70 -5.19 7.16
N LEU A 177 17.38 -5.11 7.13
CA LEU A 177 16.61 -4.24 6.25
C LEU A 177 16.69 -2.80 6.77
N SER A 178 16.85 -1.82 5.89
CA SER A 178 16.74 -0.41 6.22
C SER A 178 16.33 0.43 5.01
N LEU A 179 15.91 1.68 5.24
CA LEU A 179 15.85 2.67 4.17
C LEU A 179 17.28 3.13 3.82
N GLY A 180 17.58 3.19 2.54
CA GLY A 180 18.87 3.64 2.02
C GLY A 180 19.05 5.15 2.09
N LYS A 181 20.18 5.60 1.53
CA LYS A 181 20.45 7.03 1.35
C LYS A 181 19.42 7.66 0.40
N ILE A 182 19.32 8.98 0.45
CA ILE A 182 18.45 9.73 -0.44
C ILE A 182 18.84 9.45 -1.90
N LEU A 183 17.87 8.97 -2.66
CA LEU A 183 17.93 8.77 -4.09
C LEU A 183 17.28 9.97 -4.78
N ILE A 184 18.08 10.70 -5.54
CA ILE A 184 17.63 11.81 -6.37
C ILE A 184 17.36 11.26 -7.78
N ASN A 185 16.41 11.88 -8.47
CA ASN A 185 16.07 11.58 -9.86
C ASN A 185 15.38 10.22 -10.12
N LYS A 186 14.71 9.61 -9.14
CA LYS A 186 13.90 8.40 -9.40
C LYS A 186 12.71 8.79 -10.29
N LYS A 187 12.51 8.03 -11.38
CA LYS A 187 11.36 8.14 -12.26
C LYS A 187 10.20 7.29 -11.71
N ILE A 188 9.00 7.89 -11.64
CA ILE A 188 7.75 7.18 -11.32
C ILE A 188 6.64 7.59 -12.29
N GLU A 189 5.83 6.64 -12.72
CA GLU A 189 4.80 6.83 -13.75
C GLU A 189 3.48 7.33 -13.15
N ILE A 190 2.73 8.12 -13.93
CA ILE A 190 1.42 8.68 -13.53
C ILE A 190 0.32 8.20 -14.49
N ASP A 191 0.70 7.43 -15.50
CA ASP A 191 -0.13 7.12 -16.65
C ASP A 191 -0.20 5.61 -16.87
N TYR A 192 -1.43 5.09 -16.94
CA TYR A 192 -1.76 3.70 -17.22
C TYR A 192 -2.13 3.59 -18.70
N LYS A 193 -1.13 3.55 -19.59
CA LYS A 193 -1.31 3.41 -21.05
C LYS A 193 -2.29 4.44 -21.64
N GLY A 194 -2.05 5.72 -21.38
CA GLY A 194 -2.83 6.86 -21.86
C GLY A 194 -3.93 7.33 -20.90
N LYS A 195 -4.08 6.67 -19.74
CA LYS A 195 -5.05 7.06 -18.69
C LYS A 195 -4.32 7.55 -17.45
N SER A 196 -4.54 8.80 -17.09
CA SER A 196 -4.05 9.39 -15.85
C SER A 196 -5.19 10.05 -15.10
N PHE A 197 -5.27 9.81 -13.79
CA PHE A 197 -6.32 10.30 -12.91
C PHE A 197 -5.81 11.25 -11.80
N ILE A 198 -4.49 11.40 -11.65
CA ILE A 198 -3.89 12.30 -10.68
C ILE A 198 -3.54 13.62 -11.37
N LYS A 199 -4.13 14.70 -10.89
CA LYS A 199 -3.99 16.05 -11.47
C LYS A 199 -3.26 16.98 -10.50
N ASN A 200 -2.80 18.12 -11.01
CA ASN A 200 -2.27 19.24 -10.22
C ASN A 200 -1.05 18.92 -9.36
N LEU A 201 -0.21 17.98 -9.79
CA LEU A 201 1.09 17.71 -9.16
C LEU A 201 2.10 18.78 -9.57
N LYS A 202 2.80 19.35 -8.60
CA LYS A 202 3.83 20.38 -8.82
C LYS A 202 5.13 20.05 -8.08
N PRO A 203 6.27 20.62 -8.51
CA PRO A 203 7.51 20.56 -7.73
C PRO A 203 7.28 20.94 -6.26
N GLY A 204 7.91 20.20 -5.35
CA GLY A 204 7.79 20.35 -3.90
C GLY A 204 6.66 19.53 -3.25
N ASP A 205 5.70 19.01 -4.03
CA ASP A 205 4.65 18.15 -3.49
C ASP A 205 5.22 16.80 -3.01
N TRP A 206 4.66 16.27 -1.93
CA TRP A 206 4.85 14.88 -1.53
C TRP A 206 3.86 13.97 -2.25
N VAL A 207 4.33 12.83 -2.74
CA VAL A 207 3.49 11.82 -3.39
C VAL A 207 3.80 10.43 -2.83
N SER A 208 2.80 9.57 -2.80
CA SER A 208 2.97 8.13 -2.62
C SER A 208 3.02 7.42 -3.96
N PHE A 209 3.68 6.26 -3.99
CA PHE A 209 3.72 5.38 -5.16
C PHE A 209 3.78 3.91 -4.76
N HIS A 210 3.31 3.05 -5.66
CA HIS A 210 3.23 1.61 -5.53
C HIS A 210 3.51 0.98 -6.90
N TRP A 211 4.45 0.03 -6.97
CA TRP A 211 4.95 -0.59 -8.21
C TRP A 211 5.34 0.45 -9.28
N GLY A 212 6.17 1.42 -8.87
CA GLY A 212 6.62 2.50 -9.75
C GLY A 212 5.55 3.50 -10.22
N MET A 213 4.29 3.38 -9.76
CA MET A 213 3.18 4.25 -10.19
C MET A 213 2.65 5.12 -9.06
N VAL A 214 2.38 6.39 -9.35
CA VAL A 214 1.87 7.36 -8.37
C VAL A 214 0.46 6.96 -7.91
N CYS A 215 0.26 6.91 -6.59
CA CYS A 215 -1.05 6.65 -5.98
C CYS A 215 -1.78 7.94 -5.61
N GLY A 216 -1.06 9.00 -5.21
CA GLY A 216 -1.69 10.27 -4.84
C GLY A 216 -0.72 11.27 -4.21
N LYS A 217 -1.20 12.49 -4.01
CA LYS A 217 -0.52 13.51 -3.22
C LYS A 217 -0.68 13.22 -1.73
N LEU A 218 0.35 13.49 -0.95
CA LEU A 218 0.38 13.30 0.49
C LEU A 218 0.42 14.64 1.23
N THR A 219 -0.22 14.67 2.39
CA THR A 219 0.02 15.69 3.42
C THR A 219 1.28 15.36 4.22
N GLU A 220 1.85 16.34 4.91
CA GLU A 220 3.00 16.10 5.81
C GLU A 220 2.68 15.08 6.91
N ARG A 221 1.44 15.08 7.43
CA ARG A 221 0.96 14.08 8.39
C ARG A 221 1.04 12.67 7.82
N GLN A 222 0.59 12.47 6.57
CA GLN A 222 0.63 11.16 5.92
C GLN A 222 2.06 10.71 5.62
N VAL A 223 2.97 11.64 5.27
CA VAL A 223 4.40 11.33 5.11
C VAL A 223 5.00 10.84 6.43
N LYS A 224 4.75 11.54 7.53
CA LYS A 224 5.22 11.15 8.87
C LYS A 224 4.66 9.79 9.30
N ASN A 225 3.40 9.52 8.99
CA ASN A 225 2.78 8.22 9.29
C ASN A 225 3.43 7.10 8.46
N LEU A 226 3.59 7.28 7.15
CA LEU A 226 4.26 6.31 6.28
C LEU A 226 5.67 5.99 6.76
N GLU A 227 6.45 7.02 7.13
CA GLU A 227 7.79 6.85 7.69
C GLU A 227 7.75 6.04 8.99
N PHE A 228 6.88 6.42 9.92
CA PHE A 228 6.72 5.73 11.20
C PHE A 228 6.35 4.25 11.04
N TYR A 229 5.32 3.93 10.24
CA TYR A 229 4.84 2.56 10.09
C TYR A 229 5.76 1.69 9.22
N THR A 230 6.44 2.29 8.24
CA THR A 230 7.49 1.61 7.49
C THR A 230 8.66 1.26 8.40
N GLN A 231 9.10 2.19 9.25
CA GLN A 231 10.18 1.92 10.21
C GLN A 231 9.78 0.83 11.22
N LYS A 232 8.54 0.86 11.75
CA LYS A 232 8.05 -0.22 12.63
C LYS A 232 8.05 -1.59 11.97
N ALA A 233 7.69 -1.66 10.69
CA ALA A 233 7.73 -2.91 9.93
C ALA A 233 9.17 -3.40 9.69
N ILE A 234 10.12 -2.49 9.44
CA ILE A 234 11.55 -2.77 9.30
C ILE A 234 12.15 -3.25 10.63
N ASP A 235 11.86 -2.55 11.73
CA ASP A 235 12.36 -2.89 13.07
C ASP A 235 11.97 -4.32 13.43
N PHE A 236 10.73 -4.70 13.11
CA PHE A 236 10.22 -6.05 13.33
C PHE A 236 10.91 -7.08 12.43
N TYR A 237 11.13 -6.78 11.15
CA TYR A 237 11.85 -7.66 10.22
C TYR A 237 13.26 -8.02 10.74
N ASN A 238 13.88 -7.08 11.48
CA ASN A 238 15.26 -7.20 11.97
C ASN A 238 15.40 -7.91 13.34
N LEU A 239 14.32 -8.47 13.92
CA LEU A 239 14.31 -9.20 15.20
C LEU A 239 14.65 -10.70 15.08
#